data_AF-A0A1E3PZX4-F1
#
_entry.id   AF-A0A1E3PZX4-F1
#
_cell.length_a   1.000
_cell.length_b   1.000
_cell.length_c   1.000
_cell.angle_alpha   90.00
_cell.angle_beta   90.00
_cell.angle_gamma   90.00
#
_symmetry.space_group_name_H-M   'P 1'
#
loop_
_entity.id
_entity.type
_entity.pdbx_description
1 polymer ?
#
loop_
_entity_poly.entity_id
_entity_poly.type
_entity_poly.pdbx_seq_one_letter_code
_entity_poly.pdbx_strand_id
1 'polypeptide(L)'
;MKCCWQRRRPRQTEIFNTADVINVKLVEHQWRVPLHVNSIALQGLLFGLGSMFVVWTFTIGVSPPFSDGTVVLNESQALQEAVNNGRKYFIAANLWNNEAILDQWGKELIRAIEILGSENVYISIVENDSEDRTPEKLGAVRILR
;
A
#
# COMPACT_ATOMS: atom_id res chain seq x y z
N MET A 1 -48.24 -2.22 -20.75
CA MET A 1 -49.56 -2.32 -20.10
C MET A 1 -49.36 -2.27 -18.60
N LYS A 2 -50.21 -1.49 -17.92
CA LYS A 2 -50.23 -1.21 -16.48
C LYS A 2 -50.46 -2.50 -15.65
N CYS A 3 -49.90 -2.58 -14.44
CA CYS A 3 -50.73 -2.45 -13.23
C CYS A 3 -49.90 -2.36 -11.94
N CYS A 4 -50.38 -1.46 -11.10
CA CYS A 4 -49.98 -1.06 -9.75
C CYS A 4 -51.23 -1.29 -8.88
N TRP A 5 -51.09 -1.80 -7.64
CA TRP A 5 -52.07 -1.79 -6.52
C TRP A 5 -51.80 -3.02 -5.61
N GLN A 6 -51.96 -3.10 -4.28
CA GLN A 6 -52.48 -2.25 -3.18
C GLN A 6 -52.43 -3.15 -1.91
N ARG A 7 -51.71 -2.82 -0.83
CA ARG A 7 -52.17 -2.16 0.43
C ARG A 7 -53.07 -2.97 1.41
N ARG A 8 -52.56 -3.07 2.67
CA ARG A 8 -53.19 -2.88 4.02
C ARG A 8 -53.97 -4.00 4.79
N ARG A 9 -53.46 -4.25 6.03
CA ARG A 9 -54.10 -4.31 7.40
C ARG A 9 -55.12 -5.46 7.68
N PRO A 10 -55.47 -5.85 8.94
CA PRO A 10 -55.58 -5.11 10.23
C PRO A 10 -54.88 -5.80 11.44
N ARG A 11 -54.57 -5.24 12.63
CA ARG A 11 -55.29 -4.60 13.78
C ARG A 11 -56.47 -5.40 14.37
N GLN A 12 -56.21 -6.10 15.47
CA GLN A 12 -57.25 -6.54 16.42
C GLN A 12 -57.06 -5.80 17.76
N THR A 13 -58.17 -5.25 18.21
CA THR A 13 -58.45 -4.55 19.46
C THR A 13 -58.80 -5.53 20.59
N GLU A 14 -58.32 -5.21 21.78
CA GLU A 14 -59.00 -5.19 23.09
C GLU A 14 -60.19 -6.14 23.34
N ILE A 15 -60.19 -6.81 24.50
CA ILE A 15 -61.14 -6.63 25.61
C ILE A 15 -60.58 -7.41 26.83
N PHE A 16 -60.33 -6.74 27.96
CA PHE A 16 -60.67 -7.29 29.28
C PHE A 16 -60.92 -6.14 30.26
N ASN A 17 -62.09 -6.20 30.89
CA ASN A 17 -62.73 -5.13 31.66
C ASN A 17 -62.13 -4.94 33.07
N THR A 18 -62.02 -3.65 33.39
CA THR A 18 -62.38 -2.92 34.62
C THR A 18 -62.55 -3.62 35.97
N ALA A 19 -61.95 -2.94 36.97
CA ALA A 19 -62.19 -2.95 38.43
C ALA A 19 -61.40 -4.03 39.22
N ASP A 20 -60.22 -3.70 39.74
CA ASP A 20 -60.09 -2.99 41.01
C ASP A 20 -58.61 -2.88 41.45
N VAL A 21 -58.20 -1.65 41.74
CA VAL A 21 -57.48 -1.22 42.94
C VAL A 21 -56.29 -2.07 43.39
N ILE A 22 -55.07 -1.54 43.19
CA ILE A 22 -54.12 -1.17 44.25
C ILE A 22 -52.96 -0.42 43.58
N ASN A 23 -52.72 0.80 44.07
CA ASN A 23 -51.53 1.59 43.78
C ASN A 23 -50.26 0.78 44.08
N VAL A 24 -49.62 0.22 43.06
CA VAL A 24 -48.22 -0.22 43.18
C VAL A 24 -47.37 0.74 42.36
N LYS A 25 -46.85 1.73 43.08
CA LYS A 25 -45.78 2.64 42.66
C LYS A 25 -44.52 1.80 42.44
N LEU A 26 -44.41 1.13 41.29
CA LEU A 26 -43.20 0.38 40.92
C LEU A 26 -42.14 1.36 40.42
N VAL A 27 -41.27 1.68 41.39
CA VAL A 27 -39.94 2.26 41.28
C VAL A 27 -39.28 2.01 39.92
N GLU A 28 -39.08 3.07 39.15
CA GLU A 28 -38.13 3.08 38.03
C GLU A 28 -36.71 2.85 38.59
N HIS A 29 -36.19 1.64 38.43
CA HIS A 29 -34.75 1.38 38.60
C HIS A 29 -33.99 1.96 37.40
N GLN A 30 -33.78 3.26 37.45
CA GLN A 30 -32.88 3.99 36.57
C GLN A 30 -31.43 3.66 36.95
N TRP A 31 -30.82 2.66 36.31
CA TRP A 31 -29.38 2.40 36.41
C TRP A 31 -28.59 3.53 35.72
N ARG A 32 -28.38 4.65 36.43
CA ARG A 32 -27.32 5.59 36.07
C ARG A 32 -25.99 4.96 36.47
N VAL A 33 -25.20 4.52 35.49
CA VAL A 33 -23.75 4.29 35.66
C VAL A 33 -23.03 5.63 35.42
N PRO A 34 -22.52 6.32 36.45
CA PRO A 34 -21.72 7.51 36.25
C PRO A 34 -20.29 7.08 35.88
N LEU A 35 -20.01 6.85 34.60
CA LEU A 35 -18.63 6.75 34.11
C LEU A 35 -18.11 8.15 33.77
N HIS A 36 -18.00 9.00 34.79
CA HIS A 36 -17.29 10.27 34.69
C HIS A 36 -15.93 10.15 35.38
N VAL A 37 -15.02 9.38 34.76
CA VAL A 37 -13.64 9.23 35.22
C VAL A 37 -12.83 10.47 34.87
N ASN A 38 -12.94 11.50 35.71
CA ASN A 38 -12.05 12.68 35.71
C ASN A 38 -10.72 12.39 36.40
N SER A 39 -10.09 11.27 36.06
CA SER A 39 -8.74 11.00 36.55
C SER A 39 -7.75 11.61 35.57
N ILE A 40 -7.19 12.77 35.91
CA ILE A 40 -6.10 13.43 35.16
C ILE A 40 -4.96 12.44 34.89
N ALA A 41 -4.72 11.51 35.84
CA ALA A 41 -3.73 10.45 35.68
C ALA A 41 -4.09 9.45 34.58
N LEU A 42 -5.37 9.06 34.45
CA LEU A 42 -5.83 8.16 33.40
C LEU A 42 -5.77 8.84 32.02
N GLN A 43 -6.12 10.12 31.94
CA GLN A 43 -6.00 10.91 30.71
C GLN A 43 -4.54 11.04 30.27
N GLY A 44 -3.62 11.36 31.19
CA GLY A 44 -2.19 11.44 30.90
C GLY A 44 -1.61 10.12 30.40
N LEU A 45 -2.03 9.00 30.97
CA LEU A 45 -1.59 7.66 30.55
C LEU A 45 -2.07 7.30 29.14
N LEU A 46 -3.32 7.65 28.80
CA LEU A 46 -3.84 7.44 27.44
C LEU A 46 -3.10 8.28 26.40
N PHE A 47 -2.79 9.55 26.70
CA PHE A 47 -1.98 10.38 25.81
C PHE A 47 -0.54 9.88 25.69
N GLY A 48 0.06 9.39 26.77
CA GLY A 48 1.42 8.82 26.75
C GLY A 48 1.52 7.53 25.94
N LEU A 49 0.57 6.61 26.11
CA LEU A 49 0.52 5.38 25.31
C LEU A 49 0.20 5.68 23.84
N GLY A 50 -0.72 6.63 23.57
CA GLY A 50 -1.05 7.05 22.23
C GLY A 50 0.13 7.71 21.51
N SER A 51 0.85 8.63 22.16
CA SER A 51 2.01 9.28 21.58
C SER A 51 3.15 8.29 21.33
N MET A 52 3.39 7.36 22.26
CA MET A 52 4.39 6.31 22.06
C MET A 52 4.02 5.36 20.92
N PHE A 53 2.74 5.01 20.77
CA PHE A 53 2.27 4.21 19.64
C PHE A 53 2.44 4.94 18.30
N VAL A 54 2.14 6.25 18.24
CA VAL A 54 2.36 7.07 17.02
C VAL A 54 3.85 7.17 16.67
N VAL A 55 4.71 7.38 17.66
CA VAL A 55 6.17 7.39 17.42
C VAL A 55 6.63 6.01 16.96
N TRP A 56 6.14 4.94 17.58
CA TRP A 56 6.49 3.56 17.21
C TRP A 56 6.01 3.21 15.79
N THR A 57 4.79 3.57 15.41
CA THR A 57 4.31 3.36 14.04
C THR A 57 5.10 4.19 13.03
N PHE A 58 5.50 5.42 13.37
CA PHE A 58 6.29 6.24 12.45
C PHE A 58 7.75 5.80 12.34
N THR A 59 8.34 5.25 13.41
CA THR A 59 9.74 4.81 13.45
C THR A 59 9.95 3.37 13.00
N ILE A 60 8.99 2.48 13.26
CA ILE A 60 9.10 1.04 12.96
C ILE A 60 8.02 0.60 11.95
N GLY A 61 6.82 1.17 12.02
CA GLY A 61 5.69 0.81 11.15
C GLY A 61 5.69 1.44 9.75
N VAL A 62 6.58 2.41 9.50
CA VAL A 62 6.80 3.03 8.18
C VAL A 62 8.29 3.05 7.86
N SER A 63 8.99 1.92 8.06
CA SER A 63 10.18 1.70 7.24
C SER A 63 9.79 1.86 5.77
N PRO A 64 10.63 2.49 4.93
CA PRO A 64 10.29 2.73 3.54
C PRO A 64 9.84 1.41 2.88
N PRO A 65 8.84 1.41 1.99
CA PRO A 65 8.42 0.20 1.27
C PRO A 65 9.49 -0.34 0.32
N PHE A 66 10.66 0.31 0.26
CA PHE A 66 11.78 -0.11 -0.55
C PHE A 66 12.49 -1.25 0.18
N SER A 67 12.37 -2.46 -0.36
CA SER A 67 13.07 -3.64 0.14
C SER A 67 14.55 -3.33 0.32
N ASP A 68 15.11 -3.79 1.45
CA ASP A 68 16.56 -3.95 1.56
C ASP A 68 17.05 -4.66 0.29
N GLY A 69 18.06 -4.12 -0.37
CA GLY A 69 18.54 -4.62 -1.67
C GLY A 69 18.91 -6.10 -1.65
N THR A 70 19.08 -6.69 -0.46
CA THR A 70 19.27 -8.12 -0.22
C THR A 70 18.15 -8.99 -0.80
N VAL A 71 16.89 -8.54 -0.80
CA VAL A 71 15.76 -9.28 -1.37
C VAL A 71 15.87 -9.35 -2.90
N VAL A 72 16.22 -8.23 -3.54
CA VAL A 72 16.39 -8.13 -5.00
C VAL A 72 17.57 -8.96 -5.49
N LEU A 73 18.66 -9.02 -4.71
CA LEU A 73 19.79 -9.91 -4.98
C LEU A 73 19.33 -11.37 -4.97
N ASN A 74 18.51 -11.80 -4.01
CA ASN A 74 18.11 -13.20 -3.91
C ASN A 74 17.19 -13.66 -5.06
N GLU A 75 16.42 -12.73 -5.63
CA GLU A 75 15.42 -13.04 -6.66
C GLU A 75 16.01 -13.08 -8.08
N SER A 76 17.11 -12.37 -8.34
CA SER A 76 17.67 -12.26 -9.69
C SER A 76 19.04 -12.94 -9.81
N GLN A 77 19.07 -14.12 -10.45
CA GLN A 77 20.29 -14.89 -10.70
C GLN A 77 21.40 -14.05 -11.37
N ALA A 78 21.01 -13.21 -12.32
CA ALA A 78 21.96 -12.40 -13.08
C ALA A 78 22.57 -11.25 -12.24
N LEU A 79 21.86 -10.77 -11.22
CA LEU A 79 22.38 -9.79 -10.27
C LEU A 79 23.28 -10.45 -9.22
N GLN A 80 22.97 -11.67 -8.78
CA GLN A 80 23.88 -12.44 -7.93
C GLN A 80 25.20 -12.70 -8.65
N GLU A 81 25.14 -13.11 -9.92
CA GLU A 81 26.33 -13.27 -10.74
C GLU A 81 27.11 -11.97 -10.88
N ALA A 82 26.43 -10.84 -11.05
CA ALA A 82 27.07 -9.52 -11.09
C ALA A 82 27.83 -9.22 -9.79
N VAL A 83 27.18 -9.40 -8.63
CA VAL A 83 27.77 -9.18 -7.31
C VAL A 83 28.92 -10.14 -7.03
N ASN A 84 28.77 -11.42 -7.38
CA ASN A 84 29.81 -12.43 -7.23
C ASN A 84 31.03 -12.14 -8.11
N ASN A 85 30.80 -11.57 -9.30
CA ASN A 85 31.85 -11.09 -10.19
C ASN A 85 32.45 -9.73 -9.75
N GLY A 86 32.08 -9.22 -8.57
CA GLY A 86 32.61 -7.98 -8.02
C GLY A 86 32.10 -6.71 -8.69
N ARG A 87 31.01 -6.78 -9.46
CA ARG A 87 30.40 -5.60 -10.09
C ARG A 87 29.75 -4.74 -9.01
N LYS A 88 30.09 -3.46 -9.01
CA LYS A 88 29.71 -2.48 -7.98
C LYS A 88 28.48 -1.67 -8.37
N TYR A 89 28.25 -1.50 -9.66
CA TYR A 89 27.19 -0.65 -10.19
C TYR A 89 26.18 -1.50 -10.97
N PHE A 90 24.91 -1.36 -10.62
CA PHE A 90 23.80 -1.99 -11.32
C PHE A 90 22.94 -0.92 -11.98
N ILE A 91 22.86 -0.95 -13.31
CA ILE A 91 22.05 -0.03 -14.10
C ILE A 91 20.85 -0.81 -14.66
N ALA A 92 19.66 -0.52 -14.17
CA ALA A 92 18.42 -1.07 -14.71
C ALA A 92 17.64 0.00 -15.47
N ALA A 93 17.17 -0.32 -16.67
CA ALA A 93 16.34 0.55 -17.48
C ALA A 93 15.14 -0.23 -18.01
N ASN A 94 13.94 0.33 -17.86
CA ASN A 94 12.73 -0.14 -18.51
C ASN A 94 12.33 0.89 -19.57
N LEU A 95 12.22 0.47 -20.83
CA LEU A 95 12.01 1.34 -21.97
C LEU A 95 10.65 1.03 -22.62
N TRP A 96 9.88 2.08 -22.89
CA TRP A 96 8.59 2.00 -23.57
C TRP A 96 8.42 3.21 -24.50
N ASN A 97 8.32 2.95 -25.80
CA ASN A 97 8.20 3.98 -26.84
C ASN A 97 9.30 5.06 -26.78
N ASN A 98 10.56 4.63 -26.63
CA ASN A 98 11.72 5.52 -26.43
C ASN A 98 12.59 5.70 -27.70
N GLU A 99 12.08 5.41 -28.90
CA GLU A 99 12.86 5.41 -30.16
C GLU A 99 13.65 6.71 -30.39
N ALA A 100 13.05 7.86 -30.03
CA ALA A 100 13.63 9.18 -30.28
C ALA A 100 14.85 9.50 -29.39
N ILE A 101 14.90 8.96 -28.17
CA ILE A 101 15.97 9.26 -27.20
C ILE A 101 17.03 8.18 -27.11
N LEU A 102 16.72 6.98 -27.62
CA LEU A 102 17.54 5.78 -27.45
C LEU A 102 18.98 5.98 -27.96
N ASP A 103 19.14 6.67 -29.08
CA ASP A 103 20.44 6.86 -29.73
C ASP A 103 21.37 7.77 -28.91
N GLN A 104 20.82 8.81 -28.27
CA GLN A 104 21.59 9.71 -27.42
C GLN A 104 21.81 9.08 -26.03
N TRP A 105 20.76 8.48 -25.46
CA TRP A 105 20.83 7.80 -24.17
C TRP A 105 21.85 6.66 -24.19
N GLY A 106 21.87 5.84 -25.26
CA GLY A 106 22.84 4.77 -25.43
C GLY A 106 24.29 5.27 -25.50
N LYS A 107 24.54 6.38 -26.19
CA LYS A 107 25.88 7.00 -26.26
C LYS A 107 26.36 7.48 -24.91
N GLU A 108 25.52 8.17 -24.15
CA GLU A 108 25.88 8.65 -22.82
C GLU A 108 25.98 7.50 -21.81
N LEU A 109 25.18 6.44 -21.96
CA LEU A 109 25.30 5.23 -21.17
C LEU A 109 26.65 4.54 -21.41
N ILE A 110 27.09 4.41 -22.66
CA ILE A 110 28.42 3.86 -23.00
C ILE A 110 29.52 4.71 -22.35
N ARG A 111 29.45 6.04 -22.49
CA ARG A 111 30.40 6.95 -21.83
C ARG A 111 30.40 6.79 -20.31
N ALA A 112 29.23 6.63 -19.69
CA ALA A 112 29.13 6.41 -18.24
C ALA A 112 29.80 5.09 -17.84
N ILE A 113 29.62 4.02 -18.62
CA ILE A 113 30.27 2.73 -18.38
C ILE A 113 31.79 2.83 -18.52
N GLU A 114 32.29 3.58 -19.51
CA GLU A 114 33.72 3.83 -19.69
C GLU A 114 34.32 4.55 -18.47
N ILE A 115 33.60 5.53 -17.91
CA ILE A 115 34.04 6.26 -16.72
C ILE A 115 34.02 5.37 -15.46
N LEU A 116 33.00 4.52 -15.31
CA LEU A 116 32.83 3.64 -14.14
C LEU A 116 33.71 2.37 -14.19
N GLY A 117 34.27 2.06 -15.36
CA GLY A 117 34.99 0.82 -15.64
C GLY A 117 34.01 -0.30 -16.03
N SER A 118 34.14 -0.81 -17.26
CA SER A 118 33.25 -1.82 -17.85
C SER A 118 33.14 -3.11 -17.03
N GLU A 119 34.18 -3.44 -16.27
CA GLU A 119 34.28 -4.59 -15.38
C GLU A 119 33.46 -4.42 -14.08
N ASN A 120 33.18 -3.18 -13.67
CA ASN A 120 32.46 -2.87 -12.43
C ASN A 120 30.96 -2.69 -12.63
N VAL A 121 30.47 -2.70 -13.88
CA VAL A 121 29.09 -2.34 -14.22
C VAL A 121 28.33 -3.57 -14.72
N TYR A 122 27.13 -3.77 -14.18
CA TYR A 122 26.12 -4.67 -14.71
C TYR A 122 24.93 -3.86 -15.21
N ILE A 123 24.39 -4.25 -16.37
CA ILE A 123 23.30 -3.52 -17.03
C ILE A 123 22.19 -4.49 -17.36
N SER A 124 20.96 -4.13 -16.97
CA SER A 124 19.73 -4.81 -17.34
C SER A 124 18.82 -3.83 -18.08
N ILE A 125 18.64 -4.03 -19.37
CA ILE A 125 17.71 -3.22 -20.18
C ILE A 125 16.55 -4.13 -20.55
N VAL A 126 15.36 -3.72 -20.12
CA VAL A 126 14.10 -4.37 -20.44
C VAL A 126 13.29 -3.43 -21.31
N GLU A 127 12.64 -4.01 -22.30
CA GLU A 127 11.72 -3.34 -23.21
C GLU A 127 10.33 -3.96 -22.95
N ASN A 128 9.31 -3.11 -22.87
CA ASN A 128 7.96 -3.53 -22.48
C ASN A 128 6.93 -3.22 -23.57
N ASP A 129 6.78 -4.13 -24.54
CA ASP A 129 5.76 -4.10 -25.60
C ASP A 129 5.59 -2.70 -26.26
N SER A 130 6.69 -2.11 -26.69
CA SER A 130 6.69 -0.84 -27.44
C SER A 130 6.08 -1.04 -28.82
N GLU A 131 5.30 -0.05 -29.26
CA GLU A 131 4.66 -0.03 -30.59
C GLU A 131 5.57 0.65 -31.65
N ASP A 132 6.70 1.21 -31.23
CA ASP A 132 7.70 1.89 -32.06
C ASP A 132 8.93 0.99 -32.37
N ARG A 133 9.96 1.54 -33.02
CA ARG A 133 11.18 0.77 -33.35
C ARG A 133 12.17 0.65 -32.19
N THR A 134 11.73 0.88 -30.95
CA THR A 134 12.57 0.67 -29.74
C THR A 134 13.15 -0.76 -29.67
N PRO A 135 12.39 -1.84 -29.93
CA PRO A 135 12.94 -3.20 -29.86
C PRO A 135 14.04 -3.45 -30.90
N GLU A 136 13.87 -2.93 -32.11
CA GLU A 136 14.84 -3.06 -33.20
C GLU A 136 16.16 -2.35 -32.87
N LYS A 137 16.08 -1.12 -32.35
CA LYS A 137 17.26 -0.34 -31.94
C LYS A 137 18.00 -0.97 -30.76
N LEU A 138 17.30 -1.56 -29.79
CA LEU A 138 17.93 -2.27 -28.66
C LEU A 138 18.59 -3.58 -29.09
N GLY A 139 17.99 -4.30 -30.03
CA GLY A 139 18.57 -5.51 -30.61
C GLY A 139 19.90 -5.26 -31.32
N ALA A 140 20.00 -4.17 -32.07
CA ALA A 140 21.24 -3.77 -32.75
C ALA A 140 22.41 -3.50 -31.78
N VAL A 141 22.13 -2.87 -30.63
CA VAL A 141 23.13 -2.62 -29.57
C VAL A 141 23.64 -3.92 -28.95
N ARG A 142 22.81 -4.96 -28.88
CA ARG A 142 23.19 -6.29 -28.35
C ARG A 142 24.15 -7.06 -29.27
N ILE A 143 24.15 -6.78 -30.57
CA ILE A 143 24.95 -7.50 -31.59
C ILE A 143 26.37 -6.92 -31.73
N LEU A 144 26.61 -5.68 -31.31
CA LEU A 144 27.93 -5.02 -31.39
C LEU A 144 28.88 -5.40 -30.24
N ARG A 145 28.66 -6.54 -29.58
CA ARG A 145 29.45 -7.02 -28.44
C ARG A 145 30.39 -8.15 -28.81
#